data_AF-A0AAW4ZQ64-F1
#
_entry.id   AF-A0AAW4ZQ64-F1
#
_cell.length_a   1.000
_cell.length_b   1.000
_cell.length_c   1.000
_cell.angle_alpha   90.00
_cell.angle_beta   90.00
_cell.angle_gamma   90.00
#
_symmetry.space_group_name_H-M   'P 1'
#
loop_
_entity.id
_entity.type
_entity.pdbx_description
1 polymer ?
#
loop_
_entity_poly.entity_id
_entity_poly.type
_entity_poly.pdbx_seq_one_letter_code
_entity_poly.pdbx_strand_id
1 'polypeptide(L)'
;MTLLLSSTVLSGCNSIKEAAGNMVLGEDLIQASEKLDVCDMSGLNTLENIAKNENNMRSSAALIALGANYAASGNTAKVNIIAKQLHAKLSNKTLNDVKKEIIDSGNTQQQNRIKNGFTGNCR
;
A
#
# COMPACT_ATOMS: atom_id res chain seq x y z
N MET A 1 -26.66 -22.03 -3.50
CA MET A 1 -25.34 -22.02 -4.16
C MET A 1 -24.33 -21.53 -3.15
N THR A 2 -23.57 -22.44 -2.57
CA THR A 2 -22.56 -22.14 -1.56
C THR A 2 -21.33 -21.60 -2.29
N LEU A 3 -21.11 -20.28 -2.27
CA LEU A 3 -19.82 -19.73 -2.70
C LEU A 3 -18.80 -20.03 -1.61
N LEU A 4 -18.08 -21.14 -1.80
CA LEU A 4 -16.80 -21.39 -1.16
C LEU A 4 -15.80 -20.37 -1.75
N LEU A 5 -15.82 -19.16 -1.20
CA LEU A 5 -14.72 -18.21 -1.36
C LEU A 5 -13.59 -18.76 -0.49
N SER A 6 -12.75 -19.58 -1.14
CA SER A 6 -11.47 -20.04 -0.62
C SER A 6 -10.75 -18.84 0.00
N SER A 7 -10.79 -18.80 1.32
CA SER A 7 -10.27 -17.74 2.16
C SER A 7 -8.76 -17.85 2.28
N THR A 8 -8.06 -17.93 1.16
CA THR A 8 -6.72 -17.34 1.04
C THR A 8 -6.93 -15.85 0.82
N VAL A 9 -7.53 -15.21 1.82
CA VAL A 9 -7.63 -13.76 1.90
C VAL A 9 -6.19 -13.28 1.97
N LEU A 10 -5.72 -12.65 0.90
CA LEU A 10 -4.47 -11.91 0.84
C LEU A 10 -4.42 -11.00 2.08
N SER A 11 -3.69 -11.43 3.12
CA SER A 11 -3.72 -10.83 4.45
C SER A 11 -3.13 -9.41 4.50
N GLY A 12 -2.67 -8.86 3.37
CA GLY A 12 -2.30 -7.45 3.20
C GLY A 12 -3.49 -6.54 2.86
N CYS A 13 -4.61 -7.10 2.40
CA CYS A 13 -5.80 -6.31 2.07
C CYS A 13 -6.54 -5.79 3.31
N ASN A 14 -6.32 -6.37 4.50
CA ASN A 14 -7.01 -5.97 5.73
C ASN A 14 -6.71 -4.52 6.14
N SER A 15 -5.48 -4.05 5.98
CA SER A 15 -5.09 -2.68 6.35
C SER A 15 -5.76 -1.62 5.48
N ILE A 16 -6.00 -1.94 4.19
CA ILE A 16 -6.60 -1.03 3.21
C ILE A 16 -8.14 -1.13 3.26
N LYS A 17 -8.68 -2.33 3.50
CA LYS A 17 -10.13 -2.53 3.69
C LYS A 17 -10.66 -1.85 4.95
N GLU A 18 -9.94 -1.93 6.08
CA GLU A 18 -10.38 -1.33 7.35
C GLU A 18 -10.35 0.20 7.34
N ALA A 19 -9.49 0.84 6.53
CA ALA A 19 -9.29 2.29 6.58
C ALA A 19 -10.33 3.12 5.77
N ALA A 20 -11.06 2.52 4.83
CA ALA A 20 -11.92 3.30 3.91
C ALA A 20 -13.06 2.53 3.22
N GLY A 21 -13.06 1.20 3.23
CA GLY A 21 -14.02 0.38 2.47
C GLY A 21 -13.83 0.48 0.94
N ASN A 22 -14.10 -0.61 0.23
CA ASN A 22 -13.89 -0.69 -1.23
C ASN A 22 -14.60 0.42 -2.04
N MET A 23 -15.71 0.97 -1.52
CA MET A 23 -16.49 2.03 -2.18
C MET A 23 -15.75 3.36 -2.31
N VAL A 24 -14.89 3.72 -1.35
CA VAL A 24 -14.21 5.02 -1.32
C VAL A 24 -12.86 4.95 -2.05
N LEU A 25 -12.20 3.79 -1.99
CA LEU A 25 -10.87 3.61 -2.59
C LEU A 25 -10.93 3.17 -4.06
N GLY A 26 -12.02 2.56 -4.49
CA GLY A 26 -12.19 2.01 -5.83
C GLY A 26 -11.36 0.76 -6.09
N GLU A 27 -11.83 -0.04 -7.04
CA GLU A 27 -11.31 -1.38 -7.33
C GLU A 27 -9.90 -1.35 -7.93
N ASP A 28 -9.59 -0.34 -8.74
CA ASP A 28 -8.28 -0.16 -9.37
C ASP A 28 -7.14 0.02 -8.35
N LEU A 29 -7.37 0.81 -7.29
CA LEU A 29 -6.40 1.00 -6.20
C LEU A 29 -6.16 -0.30 -5.44
N ILE A 30 -7.24 -1.01 -5.13
CA ILE A 30 -7.20 -2.26 -4.35
C ILE A 30 -6.45 -3.33 -5.14
N GLN A 31 -6.85 -3.59 -6.39
CA GLN A 31 -6.19 -4.57 -7.24
C GLN A 31 -4.71 -4.23 -7.45
N ALA A 32 -4.38 -2.95 -7.65
CA ALA A 32 -2.99 -2.54 -7.79
C ALA A 32 -2.17 -2.78 -6.51
N SER A 33 -2.77 -2.61 -5.34
CA SER A 33 -2.13 -2.90 -4.05
C SER A 33 -1.97 -4.40 -3.82
N GLU A 34 -2.99 -5.21 -4.14
CA GLU A 34 -2.96 -6.67 -4.04
C GLU A 34 -1.88 -7.28 -4.93
N LYS A 35 -1.67 -6.73 -6.13
CA LYS A 35 -0.57 -7.12 -7.01
C LYS A 35 0.80 -6.97 -6.33
N LEU A 36 1.02 -5.86 -5.62
CA LEU A 36 2.27 -5.67 -4.87
C LEU A 36 2.43 -6.66 -3.71
N ASP A 37 1.34 -7.18 -3.13
CA ASP A 37 1.41 -8.19 -2.08
C ASP A 37 1.84 -9.58 -2.57
N VAL A 38 1.78 -9.81 -3.89
CA VAL A 38 2.27 -11.02 -4.55
C VAL A 38 3.48 -10.75 -5.45
N CYS A 39 4.16 -9.63 -5.23
CA CYS A 39 5.31 -9.18 -6.01
C CYS A 39 5.07 -8.98 -7.52
N ASP A 40 3.82 -8.76 -7.93
CA ASP A 40 3.50 -8.24 -9.25
C ASP A 40 3.67 -6.71 -9.26
N MET A 41 4.81 -6.26 -9.77
CA MET A 41 5.16 -4.83 -9.82
C MET A 41 4.32 -4.05 -10.84
N SER A 42 3.45 -4.69 -11.64
CA SER A 42 2.56 -4.00 -12.57
C SER A 42 1.54 -3.08 -11.87
N GLY A 43 1.28 -3.30 -10.57
CA GLY A 43 0.45 -2.42 -9.74
C GLY A 43 1.06 -1.04 -9.49
N LEU A 44 2.39 -0.88 -9.61
CA LEU A 44 3.07 0.39 -9.33
C LEU A 44 2.54 1.54 -10.20
N ASN A 45 2.39 1.31 -11.51
CA ASN A 45 1.98 2.37 -12.44
C ASN A 45 0.60 2.92 -12.09
N THR A 46 -0.34 2.04 -11.72
CA THR A 46 -1.69 2.45 -11.31
C THR A 46 -1.63 3.30 -10.05
N LEU A 47 -0.88 2.85 -9.03
CA LEU A 47 -0.75 3.60 -7.78
C LEU A 47 -0.03 4.93 -7.96
N GLU A 48 1.02 4.99 -8.78
CA GLU A 48 1.73 6.24 -9.11
C GLU A 48 0.81 7.22 -9.84
N ASN A 49 -0.02 6.73 -10.76
CA ASN A 49 -1.01 7.53 -11.47
C ASN A 49 -2.07 8.11 -10.52
N ILE A 50 -2.61 7.30 -9.62
CA ILE A 50 -3.60 7.73 -8.61
C ILE A 50 -2.97 8.75 -7.65
N ALA A 51 -1.78 8.45 -7.12
CA ALA A 51 -1.07 9.32 -6.19
C ALA A 51 -0.82 10.72 -6.80
N LYS A 52 -0.47 10.77 -8.10
CA LYS A 52 -0.15 12.01 -8.81
C LYS A 52 -1.37 12.82 -9.21
N ASN A 53 -2.41 12.17 -9.72
CA ASN A 53 -3.52 12.85 -10.39
C ASN A 53 -4.74 13.08 -9.50
N GLU A 54 -4.84 12.39 -8.37
CA GLU A 54 -5.96 12.56 -7.43
C GLU A 54 -5.59 13.43 -6.22
N ASN A 55 -6.59 14.11 -5.65
CA ASN A 55 -6.44 14.97 -4.47
C ASN A 55 -7.33 14.56 -3.29
N ASN A 56 -7.94 13.38 -3.38
CA ASN A 56 -8.83 12.81 -2.38
C ASN A 56 -8.11 11.72 -1.55
N MET A 57 -8.86 10.95 -0.76
CA MET A 57 -8.35 9.81 0.02
C MET A 57 -7.61 8.76 -0.81
N ARG A 58 -7.96 8.56 -2.09
CA ARG A 58 -7.31 7.57 -2.96
C ARG A 58 -5.86 7.94 -3.22
N SER A 59 -5.55 9.23 -3.40
CA SER A 59 -4.16 9.70 -3.54
C SER A 59 -3.33 9.37 -2.30
N SER A 60 -3.87 9.63 -1.10
CA SER A 60 -3.20 9.30 0.17
C SER A 60 -3.03 7.79 0.34
N ALA A 61 -4.05 7.00 0.04
CA ALA A 61 -3.97 5.54 0.10
C ALA A 61 -2.95 4.96 -0.89
N ALA A 62 -2.89 5.50 -2.12
CA ALA A 62 -1.90 5.10 -3.11
C ALA A 62 -0.47 5.45 -2.67
N LEU A 63 -0.26 6.62 -2.06
CA LEU A 63 1.02 6.98 -1.45
C LEU A 63 1.41 6.00 -0.33
N ILE A 64 0.47 5.62 0.54
CA ILE A 64 0.74 4.62 1.60
C ILE A 64 1.16 3.28 0.98
N ALA A 65 0.42 2.78 -0.03
CA ALA A 65 0.73 1.52 -0.69
C ALA A 65 2.10 1.52 -1.39
N LEU A 66 2.42 2.61 -2.12
CA LEU A 66 3.74 2.79 -2.74
C LEU A 66 4.85 2.85 -1.68
N GLY A 67 4.64 3.64 -0.62
CA GLY A 67 5.57 3.79 0.47
C GLY A 67 5.85 2.47 1.17
N ALA A 68 4.81 1.69 1.46
CA ALA A 68 4.90 0.38 2.09
C ALA A 68 5.74 -0.59 1.23
N ASN A 69 5.46 -0.63 -0.08
CA ASN A 69 6.23 -1.46 -0.99
C ASN A 69 7.71 -1.06 -1.03
N TYR A 70 8.01 0.25 -1.09
CA TYR A 70 9.39 0.73 -1.07
C TYR A 70 10.09 0.49 0.27
N ALA A 71 9.37 0.59 1.39
CA ALA A 71 9.89 0.24 2.71
C ALA A 71 10.20 -1.26 2.82
N ALA A 72 9.31 -2.13 2.35
CA ALA A 72 9.51 -3.57 2.30
C ALA A 72 10.76 -3.98 1.49
N SER A 73 11.07 -3.22 0.44
CA SER A 73 12.28 -3.38 -0.39
C SER A 73 13.50 -2.61 0.12
N GLY A 74 13.41 -1.92 1.26
CA GLY A 74 14.51 -1.16 1.87
C GLY A 74 14.89 0.12 1.13
N ASN A 75 14.04 0.63 0.24
CA ASN A 75 14.31 1.85 -0.54
C ASN A 75 13.95 3.11 0.27
N THR A 76 14.84 3.47 1.19
CA THR A 76 14.67 4.61 2.11
C THR A 76 14.54 5.95 1.39
N ALA A 77 15.21 6.13 0.25
CA ALA A 77 15.11 7.33 -0.57
C ALA A 77 13.69 7.55 -1.09
N LYS A 78 13.08 6.51 -1.69
CA LYS A 78 11.69 6.58 -2.16
C LYS A 78 10.69 6.72 -1.01
N VAL A 79 10.92 6.02 0.11
CA VAL A 79 10.10 6.21 1.34
C VAL A 79 10.10 7.67 1.78
N ASN A 80 11.24 8.35 1.79
CA ASN A 80 11.32 9.76 2.18
C ASN A 80 10.57 10.69 1.20
N ILE A 81 10.59 10.40 -0.10
CA ILE A 81 9.83 11.16 -1.10
C ILE A 81 8.33 10.99 -0.86
N ILE A 82 7.86 9.75 -0.74
CA ILE A 82 6.45 9.43 -0.50
C ILE A 82 5.97 10.04 0.82
N ALA A 83 6.76 9.94 1.89
CA ALA A 83 6.41 10.52 3.18
C ALA A 83 6.23 12.05 3.12
N LYS A 84 7.05 12.76 2.35
CA LYS A 84 6.87 14.21 2.14
C LYS A 84 5.59 14.53 1.38
N GLN A 85 5.28 13.76 0.33
CA GLN A 85 4.05 13.93 -0.44
C GLN A 85 2.81 13.66 0.40
N LEU A 86 2.84 12.60 1.21
CA LEU A 86 1.74 12.24 2.11
C LEU A 86 1.60 13.25 3.25
N HIS A 87 2.70 13.68 3.87
CA HIS A 87 2.70 14.72 4.90
C HIS A 87 2.10 16.04 4.39
N ALA A 88 2.38 16.44 3.14
CA ALA A 88 1.77 17.64 2.55
C ALA A 88 0.23 17.55 2.43
N LYS A 89 -0.34 16.34 2.47
CA LYS A 89 -1.79 16.07 2.44
C LYS A 89 -2.38 15.89 3.84
N LEU A 90 -1.56 15.73 4.88
CA LEU A 90 -1.98 15.46 6.25
C LEU A 90 -1.62 16.65 7.15
N SER A 91 -2.63 17.40 7.58
CA SER A 91 -2.43 18.63 8.38
C SER A 91 -2.13 18.37 9.86
N ASN A 92 -2.24 17.12 10.34
CA ASN A 92 -2.25 16.79 11.77
C ASN A 92 -1.13 15.82 12.21
N LYS A 93 -0.19 15.46 11.32
CA LYS A 93 0.90 14.52 11.64
C LYS A 93 2.23 15.16 11.31
N THR A 94 3.27 14.83 12.07
CA THR A 94 4.62 15.23 11.70
C THR A 94 5.14 14.35 10.56
N LEU A 95 6.14 14.82 9.81
CA LEU A 95 6.79 14.02 8.78
C LEU A 95 7.38 12.71 9.35
N ASN A 96 7.82 12.72 10.61
CA ASN A 96 8.36 11.52 11.26
C ASN A 96 7.27 10.49 11.58
N ASP A 97 6.08 10.93 12.00
CA ASP A 97 4.94 10.04 12.21
C ASP A 97 4.53 9.38 10.89
N VAL A 98 4.45 10.17 9.82
CA VAL A 98 4.12 9.67 8.47
C VAL A 98 5.16 8.65 7.99
N LYS A 99 6.46 8.91 8.20
CA LYS A 99 7.51 7.96 7.87
C LYS A 99 7.38 6.66 8.65
N LYS A 100 7.11 6.76 9.96
CA LYS A 100 6.93 5.60 10.82
C LYS A 100 5.77 4.72 10.34
N GLU A 101 4.63 5.32 10.03
CA GLU A 101 3.45 4.61 9.50
C GLU A 101 3.74 3.91 8.17
N ILE A 102 4.45 4.57 7.24
CA ILE A 102 4.86 3.96 5.98
C ILE A 102 5.79 2.75 6.22
N ILE A 103 6.74 2.87 7.13
CA ILE A 103 7.69 1.79 7.45
C ILE A 103 6.97 0.62 8.11
N ASP A 104 6.08 0.88 9.07
CA ASP A 104 5.30 -0.15 9.77
C ASP A 104 4.36 -0.89 8.79
N SER A 105 3.76 -0.15 7.85
CA SER A 105 2.99 -0.74 6.74
C SER A 105 3.86 -1.60 5.82
N GLY A 106 5.06 -1.13 5.46
CA GLY A 106 6.01 -1.90 4.66
C GLY A 106 6.50 -3.18 5.35
N ASN A 107 6.74 -3.13 6.65
CA ASN A 107 7.07 -4.32 7.45
C ASN A 107 5.91 -5.32 7.43
N THR A 108 4.68 -4.85 7.60
CA THR A 108 3.47 -5.69 7.52
C THR A 108 3.35 -6.34 6.15
N GLN A 109 3.53 -5.57 5.07
CA GLN A 109 3.50 -6.06 3.70
C GLN A 109 4.59 -7.12 3.45
N GLN A 110 5.82 -6.86 3.89
CA GLN A 110 6.93 -7.81 3.82
C GLN A 110 6.58 -9.14 4.52
N GLN A 111 6.04 -9.08 5.74
CA GLN A 111 5.65 -10.27 6.49
C GLN A 111 4.52 -11.04 5.80
N ASN A 112 3.54 -10.34 5.22
CA ASN A 112 2.45 -10.97 4.47
C ASN A 112 2.94 -11.70 3.22
N ARG A 113 3.84 -11.08 2.45
CA ARG A 113 4.49 -11.73 1.29
C ARG A 113 5.17 -13.03 1.70
N ILE A 114 5.98 -12.99 2.75
CA ILE A 114 6.71 -14.17 3.27
C ILE A 114 5.73 -15.27 3.69
N LYS A 115 4.67 -14.92 4.44
CA LYS A 115 3.62 -15.87 4.85
C LYS A 115 2.93 -16.55 3.66
N ASN A 116 2.80 -15.83 2.54
CA ASN A 116 2.17 -16.32 1.32
C ASN A 116 3.16 -17.01 0.36
N GLY A 117 4.40 -17.26 0.78
CA GLY A 117 5.40 -17.99 -0.02
C GLY A 117 6.17 -17.13 -1.03
N PHE A 118 6.06 -15.80 -0.95
CA PHE A 118 6.80 -14.86 -1.79
C PHE A 118 8.05 -14.32 -1.08
N THR A 119 8.94 -13.67 -1.84
CA THR A 119 10.03 -12.90 -1.25
C THR A 119 9.49 -11.68 -0.52
N GLY A 120 10.07 -11.35 0.64
CA GLY A 120 9.64 -10.17 1.41
C GLY A 120 9.91 -8.86 0.67
N ASN A 121 11.01 -8.80 -0.09
CA ASN A 121 11.32 -7.73 -1.02
C ASN A 121 11.04 -8.21 -2.45
N CYS A 122 10.11 -7.54 -3.13
CA CYS A 122 9.90 -7.75 -4.55
C CYS A 122 11.04 -7.04 -5.27
N ARG A 123 12.02 -7.82 -5.74
CA ARG A 123 13.20 -7.34 -6.47
C ARG A 123 12.98 -7.49 -7.96
#